data_AF-A0A9E2FQ72-F1
#
_entry.id   AF-A0A9E2FQ72-F1
#
_cell.length_a   1.000
_cell.length_b   1.000
_cell.length_c   1.000
_cell.angle_alpha   90.00
_cell.angle_beta   90.00
_cell.angle_gamma   90.00
#
_symmetry.space_group_name_H-M   'P 1'
#
loop_
_entity.id
_entity.type
_entity.pdbx_description
1 polymer ?
#
loop_
_entity_poly.entity_id
_entity_poly.type
_entity_poly.pdbx_seq_one_letter_code
_entity_poly.pdbx_strand_id
1 'polypeptide(L)'
;PAQLNLKLLNAAGIHPHIIACRASAPASKKVREKIALFASVPMERVFSMHDCDSVYVIPEMLRGAGIDTAVLDLLTLSDRVDAEAEEAARVTWNDYITRFREAVHPVTIGMIGKYTSVRDSYASIIQALEHAGACLGAKVRIDWVDSSDLTDENVADRLKDVHGVIVPGGFGYRGVDGKIACIKHVRENKIPYLGLCYGMQIAVIEYARHAAGLPHASSTEIEPDCPQPVIDILPEQKKIEGLGGNMRLGGYDVALTPGSEVAKLFGGAKQVRLRFRHRYEVDPQFIETMEQHGLVFSGRSPDYPIMQVIELPRKVHPFFVATQAHPELTSRPLQPQPMFVGLVRAAMQRSGVVPKSVADAGGCGSGCSHPTDAASAPV
;
A
#
# COMPACT_ATOMS: atom_id res chain seq x y z
N PRO A 1 6.65 35.38 -7.49
CA PRO A 1 6.00 34.22 -8.14
C PRO A 1 4.48 34.35 -8.28
N ALA A 2 3.72 34.51 -7.18
CA ALA A 2 2.25 34.51 -7.21
C ALA A 2 1.63 35.54 -8.18
N GLN A 3 2.10 36.79 -8.16
CA GLN A 3 1.60 37.86 -9.05
C GLN A 3 1.83 37.55 -10.54
N LEU A 4 2.99 36.97 -10.88
CA LEU A 4 3.31 36.61 -12.25
C LEU A 4 2.40 35.47 -12.73
N ASN A 5 2.19 34.45 -11.89
CA ASN A 5 1.30 33.33 -12.21
C ASN A 5 -0.15 33.79 -12.40
N LEU A 6 -0.64 34.71 -11.57
CA LEU A 6 -1.97 35.31 -11.71
C LEU A 6 -2.11 36.09 -13.03
N LYS A 7 -1.09 36.86 -13.40
CA LYS A 7 -1.09 37.58 -14.68
C LYS A 7 -1.13 36.63 -15.87
N LEU A 8 -0.38 35.53 -15.82
CA LEU A 8 -0.39 34.50 -16.87
C LEU A 8 -1.75 33.79 -16.96
N LEU A 9 -2.35 33.44 -15.82
CA LEU A 9 -3.66 32.80 -15.76
C LEU A 9 -4.76 33.70 -16.36
N ASN A 10 -4.76 34.99 -15.96
CA ASN A 10 -5.68 35.99 -16.51
C ASN A 10 -5.44 36.23 -18.01
N ALA A 11 -4.19 36.25 -18.47
CA ALA A 11 -3.86 36.38 -19.89
C ALA A 11 -4.33 35.17 -20.72
N ALA A 12 -4.45 34.00 -20.10
CA ALA A 12 -5.04 32.80 -20.70
C ALA A 12 -6.59 32.79 -20.62
N GLY A 13 -7.22 33.85 -20.10
CA GLY A 13 -8.68 33.94 -19.96
C GLY A 13 -9.25 33.14 -18.78
N ILE A 14 -8.41 32.68 -17.86
CA ILE A 14 -8.84 31.95 -16.66
C ILE A 14 -8.79 32.92 -15.47
N HIS A 15 -9.93 33.09 -14.81
CA HIS A 15 -10.07 33.96 -13.64
C HIS A 15 -10.34 33.12 -12.39
N PRO A 16 -9.45 33.15 -11.38
CA PRO A 16 -9.65 32.35 -10.17
C PRO A 16 -10.76 32.97 -9.30
N HIS A 17 -11.65 32.14 -8.77
CA HIS A 17 -12.65 32.57 -7.77
C HIS A 17 -12.14 32.48 -6.34
N ILE A 18 -11.24 31.52 -6.08
CA ILE A 18 -10.61 31.25 -4.80
C ILE A 18 -9.09 31.17 -5.02
N ILE A 19 -8.32 31.72 -4.07
CA ILE A 19 -6.86 31.61 -4.05
C ILE A 19 -6.42 30.88 -2.79
N ALA A 20 -5.79 29.71 -2.95
CA ALA A 20 -5.12 29.00 -1.87
C ALA A 20 -3.61 29.32 -1.87
N CYS A 21 -3.14 30.01 -0.84
CA CYS A 21 -1.74 30.41 -0.70
C CYS A 21 -0.96 29.34 0.07
N ARG A 22 -0.16 28.51 -0.63
CA ARG A 22 0.76 27.58 0.04
C ARG A 22 2.09 28.24 0.40
N ALA A 23 2.51 28.08 1.65
CA ALA A 23 3.77 28.60 2.19
C ALA A 23 4.23 27.76 3.40
N SER A 24 5.48 27.92 3.84
CA SER A 24 5.99 27.23 5.04
C SER A 24 5.36 27.73 6.35
N ALA A 25 4.88 28.97 6.36
CA ALA A 25 4.22 29.58 7.52
C ALA A 25 2.90 30.25 7.08
N PRO A 26 1.97 30.53 8.00
CA PRO A 26 0.72 31.20 7.69
C PRO A 26 0.93 32.52 6.93
N ALA A 27 0.20 32.71 5.85
CA ALA A 27 0.23 33.94 5.07
C ALA A 27 -0.41 35.08 5.88
N SER A 28 0.37 36.12 6.14
CA SER A 28 -0.12 37.31 6.85
C SER A 28 -1.29 37.98 6.13
N LYS A 29 -2.13 38.70 6.88
CA LYS A 29 -3.24 39.49 6.33
C LYS A 29 -2.78 40.40 5.20
N LYS A 30 -1.68 41.13 5.39
CA LYS A 30 -1.10 42.04 4.38
C LYS A 30 -0.71 41.34 3.08
N VAL A 31 -0.16 40.13 3.16
CA VAL A 31 0.19 39.34 1.97
C VAL A 31 -1.08 38.90 1.24
N ARG A 32 -2.08 38.43 1.98
CA ARG A 32 -3.37 38.01 1.42
C ARG A 32 -4.13 39.18 0.77
N GLU A 33 -4.14 40.36 1.39
CA GLU A 33 -4.74 41.59 0.84
C GLU A 33 -4.09 41.98 -0.49
N LYS A 34 -2.76 41.91 -0.55
CA LYS A 34 -2.02 42.16 -1.79
C LYS A 34 -2.44 41.17 -2.86
N ILE A 35 -2.49 39.88 -2.54
CA ILE A 35 -2.89 38.83 -3.49
C ILE A 35 -4.33 39.03 -3.96
N ALA A 36 -5.26 39.37 -3.06
CA ALA A 36 -6.66 39.67 -3.38
C ALA A 36 -6.77 40.78 -4.43
N LEU A 37 -6.01 41.87 -4.26
CA LEU A 37 -5.96 42.97 -5.21
C LEU A 37 -5.44 42.55 -6.60
N PHE A 38 -4.37 41.75 -6.65
CA PHE A 38 -3.80 41.29 -7.94
C PHE A 38 -4.64 40.22 -8.63
N ALA A 39 -5.38 39.42 -7.86
CA ALA A 39 -6.28 38.39 -8.37
C ALA A 39 -7.70 38.93 -8.66
N SER A 40 -8.01 40.16 -8.25
CA SER A 40 -9.36 40.75 -8.33
C SER A 40 -10.43 39.89 -7.65
N VAL A 41 -10.11 39.30 -6.49
CA VAL A 41 -11.04 38.50 -5.68
C VAL A 41 -11.23 39.13 -4.29
N PRO A 42 -12.38 38.91 -3.63
CA PRO A 42 -12.57 39.30 -2.23
C PRO A 42 -11.48 38.70 -1.33
N MET A 43 -11.09 39.44 -0.29
CA MET A 43 -10.07 39.03 0.67
C MET A 43 -10.44 37.72 1.38
N GLU A 44 -11.73 37.52 1.60
CA GLU A 44 -12.35 36.34 2.20
C GLU A 44 -12.14 35.09 1.34
N ARG A 45 -11.83 35.24 0.04
CA ARG A 45 -11.54 34.14 -0.89
C ARG A 45 -10.04 33.90 -1.11
N VAL A 46 -9.18 34.58 -0.36
CA VAL A 46 -7.73 34.33 -0.35
C VAL A 46 -7.37 33.63 0.95
N PHE A 47 -7.06 32.35 0.89
CA PHE A 47 -6.85 31.48 2.05
C PHE A 47 -5.38 31.12 2.25
N SER A 48 -4.98 30.90 3.50
CA SER A 48 -3.62 30.48 3.86
C SER A 48 -3.56 28.96 4.06
N MET A 49 -2.93 28.25 3.13
CA MET A 49 -2.75 26.79 3.18
C MET A 49 -1.28 26.44 3.45
N HIS A 50 -0.83 26.73 4.66
CA HIS A 50 0.57 26.54 5.05
C HIS A 50 0.91 25.06 5.27
N ASP A 51 2.20 24.74 5.33
CA ASP A 51 2.68 23.39 5.63
C ASP A 51 2.14 22.92 7.00
N CYS A 52 1.74 21.65 7.08
CA CYS A 52 1.20 21.00 8.27
C CYS A 52 1.92 19.67 8.54
N ASP A 53 1.69 19.13 9.74
CA ASP A 53 2.32 17.89 10.24
C ASP A 53 1.86 16.63 9.48
N SER A 54 0.64 16.63 8.94
CA SER A 54 0.10 15.51 8.19
C SER A 54 -0.97 15.95 7.19
N VAL A 55 -1.03 15.25 6.05
CA VAL A 55 -2.08 15.43 5.04
C VAL A 55 -3.49 15.21 5.60
N TYR A 56 -3.61 14.43 6.69
CA TYR A 56 -4.92 14.14 7.30
C TYR A 56 -5.50 15.33 8.08
N VAL A 57 -4.69 16.34 8.39
CA VAL A 57 -5.16 17.56 9.08
C VAL A 57 -5.73 18.58 8.09
N ILE A 58 -5.43 18.43 6.80
CA ILE A 58 -5.86 19.35 5.73
C ILE A 58 -7.39 19.56 5.70
N PRO A 59 -8.26 18.54 5.84
CA PRO A 59 -9.72 18.75 5.87
C PRO A 59 -10.15 19.76 6.95
N GLU A 60 -9.67 19.63 8.19
CA GLU A 60 -9.98 20.59 9.26
C GLU A 60 -9.34 21.96 9.00
N MET A 61 -8.16 22.02 8.38
CA MET A 61 -7.56 23.30 7.98
C MET A 61 -8.38 24.02 6.91
N LEU A 62 -8.90 23.29 5.92
CA LEU A 62 -9.76 23.84 4.87
C LEU A 62 -11.05 24.42 5.46
N ARG A 63 -11.68 23.67 6.38
CA ARG A 63 -12.87 24.10 7.12
C ARG A 63 -12.59 25.31 8.00
N GLY A 64 -11.54 25.26 8.82
CA GLY A 64 -11.15 26.36 9.70
C GLY A 64 -10.77 27.63 8.94
N ALA A 65 -10.30 27.49 7.69
CA ALA A 65 -10.04 28.61 6.80
C ALA A 65 -11.32 29.15 6.12
N GLY A 66 -12.41 28.37 6.07
CA GLY A 66 -13.67 28.71 5.39
C GLY A 66 -13.67 28.47 3.88
N ILE A 67 -12.78 27.61 3.38
CA ILE A 67 -12.69 27.30 1.94
C ILE A 67 -13.93 26.54 1.47
N ASP A 68 -14.37 25.57 2.27
CA ASP A 68 -15.58 24.78 2.01
C ASP A 68 -16.83 25.66 1.88
N THR A 69 -17.01 26.60 2.80
CA THR A 69 -18.12 27.56 2.81
C THR A 69 -18.07 28.44 1.55
N ALA A 70 -16.88 28.95 1.20
CA ALA A 70 -16.73 29.73 -0.03
C ALA A 70 -17.05 28.93 -1.30
N VAL A 71 -16.73 27.63 -1.34
CA VAL A 71 -17.11 26.75 -2.46
C VAL A 71 -18.61 26.54 -2.52
N LEU A 72 -19.27 26.28 -1.37
CA LEU A 72 -20.72 26.10 -1.29
C LEU A 72 -21.47 27.35 -1.76
N ASP A 73 -21.03 28.54 -1.32
CA ASP A 73 -21.62 29.81 -1.72
C ASP A 73 -21.45 30.08 -3.22
N LEU A 74 -20.27 29.81 -3.78
CA LEU A 74 -19.99 30.00 -5.21
C LEU A 74 -20.82 29.06 -6.10
N LEU A 75 -21.06 27.84 -5.65
CA LEU A 75 -21.82 26.83 -6.38
C LEU A 75 -23.31 26.83 -6.05
N THR A 76 -23.74 27.71 -5.13
CA THR A 76 -25.13 27.79 -4.63
C THR A 76 -25.63 26.44 -4.10
N LEU A 77 -24.84 25.79 -3.23
CA LEU A 77 -25.12 24.45 -2.68
C LEU A 77 -25.34 24.44 -1.16
N SER A 78 -25.39 25.61 -0.51
CA SER A 78 -25.48 25.72 0.95
C SER A 78 -26.76 25.08 1.52
N ASP A 79 -27.83 24.97 0.73
CA ASP A 79 -29.08 24.29 1.06
C ASP A 79 -29.01 22.76 0.98
N ARG A 80 -27.96 22.21 0.35
CA ARG A 80 -27.75 20.76 0.19
C ARG A 80 -26.87 20.15 1.28
N VAL A 81 -26.42 20.96 2.23
CA VAL A 81 -25.56 20.50 3.33
C VAL A 81 -26.41 19.81 4.39
N ASP A 82 -26.11 18.54 4.63
CA ASP A 82 -26.61 17.81 5.78
C ASP A 82 -25.62 17.99 6.95
N ALA A 83 -25.94 18.93 7.84
CA ALA A 83 -25.07 19.29 8.95
C ALA A 83 -24.87 18.14 9.97
N GLU A 84 -25.85 17.25 10.12
CA GLU A 84 -25.74 16.12 11.04
C GLU A 84 -24.80 15.05 10.48
N ALA A 85 -24.97 14.69 9.20
CA ALA A 85 -24.09 13.75 8.52
C ALA A 85 -22.64 14.28 8.43
N GLU A 86 -22.47 15.57 8.20
CA GLU A 86 -21.17 16.24 8.16
C GLU A 86 -20.46 16.18 9.52
N GLU A 87 -21.14 16.51 10.61
CA GLU A 87 -20.55 16.46 11.96
C GLU A 87 -20.20 15.02 12.36
N ALA A 88 -21.05 14.03 12.03
CA ALA A 88 -20.74 12.62 12.26
C ALA A 88 -19.48 12.15 11.51
N ALA A 89 -19.34 12.54 10.23
CA ALA A 89 -18.15 12.25 9.43
C ALA A 89 -16.90 12.94 9.99
N ARG A 90 -17.05 14.18 10.47
CA ARG A 90 -15.99 14.95 11.10
C ARG A 90 -15.50 14.34 12.40
N VAL A 91 -16.40 13.91 13.28
CA VAL A 91 -16.05 13.20 14.53
C VAL A 91 -15.23 11.95 14.20
N THR A 92 -15.67 11.17 13.21
CA THR A 92 -14.95 9.97 12.76
C THR A 92 -13.55 10.28 12.24
N TRP A 93 -13.39 11.35 11.45
CA TRP A 93 -12.10 11.78 10.92
C TRP A 93 -11.16 12.31 12.01
N ASN A 94 -11.68 13.07 12.96
CA ASN A 94 -10.90 13.61 14.08
C ASN A 94 -10.45 12.52 15.05
N ASP A 95 -11.25 11.48 15.25
CA ASP A 95 -10.83 10.29 15.98
C ASP A 95 -9.63 9.59 15.30
N TYR A 96 -9.65 9.47 13.97
CA TYR A 96 -8.49 8.95 13.23
C TYR A 96 -7.24 9.82 13.41
N ILE A 97 -7.35 11.15 13.29
CA ILE A 97 -6.22 12.07 13.52
C ILE A 97 -5.67 11.91 14.94
N THR A 98 -6.55 11.75 15.93
CA THR A 98 -6.18 11.54 17.33
C THR A 98 -5.36 10.25 17.47
N ARG A 99 -5.87 9.12 16.96
CA ARG A 99 -5.16 7.83 16.95
C ARG A 99 -3.81 7.90 16.24
N PHE A 100 -3.75 8.59 15.09
CA PHE A 100 -2.52 8.81 14.35
C PHE A 100 -1.45 9.56 15.17
N ARG A 101 -1.86 10.58 15.92
CA ARG A 101 -0.95 11.36 16.79
C ARG A 101 -0.56 10.61 18.06
N GLU A 102 -1.45 9.79 18.62
CA GLU A 102 -1.21 8.99 19.83
C GLU A 102 -0.43 7.70 19.56
N ALA A 103 -0.23 7.31 18.30
CA ALA A 103 0.58 6.15 17.94
C ALA A 103 2.06 6.38 18.31
N VAL A 104 2.48 5.84 19.45
CA VAL A 104 3.81 6.07 20.04
C VAL A 104 4.72 4.83 20.05
N HIS A 105 4.17 3.61 19.89
CA HIS A 105 4.96 2.39 20.00
C HIS A 105 5.84 2.20 18.75
N PRO A 106 7.18 2.33 18.85
CA PRO A 106 8.04 2.25 17.67
C PRO A 106 8.09 0.83 17.13
N VAL A 107 7.83 0.68 15.83
CA VAL A 107 7.96 -0.59 15.10
C VAL A 107 8.77 -0.36 13.85
N THR A 108 9.92 -1.00 13.75
CA THR A 108 10.80 -0.90 12.57
C THR A 108 10.41 -1.94 11.52
N ILE A 109 10.07 -1.48 10.31
CA ILE A 109 9.82 -2.32 9.14
C ILE A 109 10.95 -2.10 8.14
N GLY A 110 11.64 -3.18 7.76
CA GLY A 110 12.64 -3.16 6.70
C GLY A 110 11.97 -3.11 5.32
N MET A 111 12.30 -2.11 4.51
CA MET A 111 11.84 -1.97 3.13
C MET A 111 12.97 -2.37 2.18
N ILE A 112 12.85 -3.54 1.56
CA ILE A 112 13.91 -4.15 0.75
C ILE A 112 13.72 -3.77 -0.71
N GLY A 113 14.23 -2.60 -1.09
CA GLY A 113 13.96 -1.98 -2.38
C GLY A 113 15.19 -1.85 -3.28
N LYS A 114 14.96 -1.42 -4.52
CA LYS A 114 16.00 -0.99 -5.46
C LYS A 114 16.25 0.52 -5.43
N TYR A 115 15.26 1.30 -4.97
CA TYR A 115 15.27 2.76 -5.02
C TYR A 115 15.16 3.37 -3.62
N THR A 116 16.08 3.03 -2.72
CA THR A 116 16.08 3.55 -1.33
C THR A 116 16.24 5.06 -1.24
N SER A 117 16.82 5.69 -2.27
CA SER A 117 17.00 7.14 -2.37
C SER A 117 15.75 7.89 -2.87
N VAL A 118 14.85 7.23 -3.62
CA VAL A 118 13.63 7.84 -4.18
C VAL A 118 12.41 7.33 -3.42
N ARG A 119 12.25 7.82 -2.19
CA ARG A 119 11.20 7.35 -1.26
C ARG A 119 9.77 7.50 -1.82
N ASP A 120 9.55 8.48 -2.69
CA ASP A 120 8.26 8.71 -3.34
C ASP A 120 7.80 7.55 -4.22
N SER A 121 8.75 6.73 -4.72
CA SER A 121 8.40 5.49 -5.45
C SER A 121 7.63 4.49 -4.59
N TYR A 122 7.62 4.66 -3.27
CA TYR A 122 6.95 3.80 -2.31
C TYR A 122 5.85 4.55 -1.51
N ALA A 123 5.40 5.72 -1.97
CA ALA A 123 4.44 6.56 -1.27
C ALA A 123 3.17 5.81 -0.83
N SER A 124 2.60 4.97 -1.71
CA SER A 124 1.42 4.16 -1.39
C SER A 124 1.67 3.15 -0.24
N ILE A 125 2.85 2.53 -0.21
CA ILE A 125 3.24 1.58 0.83
C ILE A 125 3.48 2.31 2.16
N ILE A 126 4.13 3.47 2.13
CA ILE A 126 4.33 4.34 3.30
C ILE A 126 2.97 4.70 3.92
N GLN A 127 2.03 5.14 3.09
CA GLN A 127 0.68 5.50 3.53
C GLN A 127 -0.10 4.29 4.06
N ALA A 128 0.03 3.12 3.43
CA ALA A 128 -0.62 1.90 3.92
C ALA A 128 -0.08 1.45 5.29
N LEU A 129 1.24 1.60 5.53
CA LEU A 129 1.85 1.37 6.84
C LEU A 129 1.40 2.41 7.87
N GLU A 130 1.24 3.67 7.48
CA GLU A 130 0.73 4.74 8.34
C GLU A 130 -0.71 4.48 8.79
N HIS A 131 -1.60 4.08 7.87
CA HIS A 131 -2.97 3.69 8.22
C HIS A 131 -3.00 2.49 9.17
N ALA A 132 -2.18 1.46 8.91
CA ALA A 132 -2.08 0.28 9.78
C ALA A 132 -1.49 0.62 11.16
N GLY A 133 -0.50 1.51 11.20
CA GLY A 133 0.12 2.02 12.42
C GLY A 133 -0.88 2.79 13.28
N ALA A 134 -1.62 3.74 12.70
CA ALA A 134 -2.66 4.50 13.40
C ALA A 134 -3.75 3.59 14.00
N CYS A 135 -4.19 2.59 13.23
CA CYS A 135 -5.15 1.57 13.68
C CYS A 135 -4.66 0.78 14.91
N LEU A 136 -3.38 0.43 14.95
CA LEU A 136 -2.81 -0.41 16.00
C LEU A 136 -2.11 0.38 17.13
N GLY A 137 -2.03 1.70 17.03
CA GLY A 137 -1.26 2.56 17.94
C GLY A 137 0.27 2.43 17.78
N ALA A 138 0.74 1.97 16.61
CA ALA A 138 2.16 1.79 16.31
C ALA A 138 2.72 2.97 15.51
N LYS A 139 3.85 3.50 15.96
CA LYS A 139 4.67 4.43 15.18
C LYS A 139 5.61 3.64 14.28
N VAL A 140 5.17 3.36 13.05
CA VAL A 140 5.97 2.64 12.07
C VAL A 140 7.18 3.48 11.64
N ARG A 141 8.37 2.90 11.74
CA ARG A 141 9.63 3.43 11.23
C ARG A 141 10.08 2.56 10.07
N ILE A 142 10.45 3.17 8.95
CA ILE A 142 10.92 2.45 7.78
C ILE A 142 12.44 2.47 7.78
N ASP A 143 13.03 1.28 7.82
CA ASP A 143 14.44 1.09 7.57
C ASP A 143 14.64 0.72 6.09
N TRP A 144 15.34 1.58 5.35
CA TRP A 144 15.50 1.45 3.91
C TRP A 144 16.74 0.60 3.62
N VAL A 145 16.53 -0.55 2.98
CA VAL A 145 17.61 -1.50 2.65
C VAL A 145 17.69 -1.65 1.14
N ASP A 146 18.87 -1.36 0.56
CA ASP A 146 19.09 -1.63 -0.86
C ASP A 146 19.33 -3.13 -1.02
N SER A 147 18.48 -3.77 -1.82
CA SER A 147 18.62 -5.19 -2.14
C SER A 147 19.93 -5.56 -2.85
N SER A 148 20.62 -4.60 -3.48
CA SER A 148 21.94 -4.84 -4.08
C SER A 148 23.06 -4.98 -3.04
N ASP A 149 22.85 -4.48 -1.82
CA ASP A 149 23.85 -4.53 -0.74
C ASP A 149 23.67 -5.77 0.15
N LEU A 150 22.60 -6.54 -0.03
CA LEU A 150 22.29 -7.71 0.78
C LEU A 150 22.92 -8.98 0.22
N THR A 151 23.51 -9.76 1.10
CA THR A 151 24.05 -11.10 0.82
C THR A 151 23.72 -12.06 1.97
N ASP A 152 23.91 -13.36 1.75
CA ASP A 152 23.72 -14.37 2.80
C ASP A 152 24.63 -14.12 4.02
N GLU A 153 25.80 -13.51 3.82
CA GLU A 153 26.76 -13.22 4.89
C GLU A 153 26.36 -12.02 5.76
N ASN A 154 25.71 -11.00 5.19
CA ASN A 154 25.46 -9.74 5.90
C ASN A 154 23.99 -9.52 6.30
N VAL A 155 23.06 -10.31 5.77
CA VAL A 155 21.62 -10.11 5.96
C VAL A 155 21.20 -10.15 7.43
N ALA A 156 21.81 -11.03 8.22
CA ALA A 156 21.52 -11.16 9.65
C ALA A 156 21.85 -9.87 10.41
N ASP A 157 23.03 -9.29 10.15
CA ASP A 157 23.45 -8.04 10.79
C ASP A 157 22.64 -6.85 10.26
N ARG A 158 22.32 -6.83 8.96
CA ARG A 158 21.56 -5.73 8.35
C ARG A 158 20.12 -5.69 8.84
N LEU A 159 19.52 -6.83 9.18
CA LEU A 159 18.13 -6.94 9.62
C LEU A 159 17.97 -7.14 11.13
N LYS A 160 19.03 -7.05 11.93
CA LYS A 160 18.97 -7.33 13.38
C LYS A 160 17.94 -6.49 14.15
N ASP A 161 17.72 -5.24 13.72
CA ASP A 161 16.85 -4.28 14.40
C ASP A 161 15.45 -4.16 13.75
N VAL A 162 15.13 -5.01 12.76
CA VAL A 162 13.83 -5.00 12.09
C VAL A 162 12.84 -5.95 12.76
N HIS A 163 11.59 -5.49 12.85
CA HIS A 163 10.49 -6.25 13.45
C HIS A 163 9.57 -6.87 12.40
N GLY A 164 9.68 -6.44 11.15
CA GLY A 164 9.01 -7.01 10.00
C GLY A 164 9.66 -6.50 8.71
N VAL A 165 9.36 -7.15 7.60
CA VAL A 165 9.97 -6.88 6.30
C VAL A 165 8.92 -6.80 5.21
N ILE A 166 9.08 -5.80 4.33
CA ILE A 166 8.37 -5.71 3.05
C ILE A 166 9.38 -5.85 1.91
N VAL A 167 9.10 -6.77 0.99
CA VAL A 167 9.72 -6.77 -0.34
C VAL A 167 8.67 -6.24 -1.32
N PRO A 168 8.83 -5.02 -1.85
CA PRO A 168 7.84 -4.37 -2.69
C PRO A 168 7.88 -4.90 -4.14
N GLY A 169 6.99 -4.35 -4.97
CA GLY A 169 7.03 -4.57 -6.42
C GLY A 169 8.36 -4.12 -7.05
N GLY A 170 8.72 -4.75 -8.16
CA GLY A 170 9.99 -4.59 -8.84
C GLY A 170 9.96 -5.26 -10.22
N PHE A 171 11.09 -5.22 -10.91
CA PHE A 171 11.28 -5.85 -12.22
C PHE A 171 12.77 -6.04 -12.50
N GLY A 172 13.07 -7.02 -13.35
CA GLY A 172 14.41 -7.36 -13.83
C GLY A 172 15.35 -7.96 -12.78
N TYR A 173 16.56 -8.31 -13.22
CA TYR A 173 17.52 -9.12 -12.44
C TYR A 173 18.22 -8.42 -11.27
N ARG A 174 18.25 -7.08 -11.23
CA ARG A 174 19.09 -6.36 -10.28
C ARG A 174 18.61 -6.52 -8.82
N GLY A 175 19.53 -6.96 -7.95
CA GLY A 175 19.26 -7.16 -6.53
C GLY A 175 18.30 -8.31 -6.25
N VAL A 176 18.18 -9.27 -7.17
CA VAL A 176 17.39 -10.50 -6.95
C VAL A 176 18.03 -11.34 -5.85
N ASP A 177 19.34 -11.58 -5.94
CA ASP A 177 20.03 -12.45 -4.97
C ASP A 177 19.92 -11.91 -3.54
N GLY A 178 20.08 -10.60 -3.33
CA GLY A 178 19.89 -10.00 -2.02
C GLY A 178 18.43 -10.04 -1.52
N LYS A 179 17.43 -10.02 -2.41
CA LYS A 179 16.02 -10.27 -2.02
C LYS A 179 15.81 -11.74 -1.62
N ILE A 180 16.42 -12.69 -2.33
CA ILE A 180 16.36 -14.12 -1.99
C ILE A 180 17.03 -14.36 -0.64
N ALA A 181 18.23 -13.83 -0.41
CA ALA A 181 18.93 -13.88 0.87
C ALA A 181 18.08 -13.29 2.01
N CYS A 182 17.46 -12.14 1.77
CA CYS A 182 16.50 -11.55 2.71
C CYS A 182 15.33 -12.46 3.02
N ILE A 183 14.66 -13.01 2.01
CA ILE A 183 13.45 -13.82 2.18
C ILE A 183 13.76 -15.13 2.92
N LYS A 184 14.89 -15.76 2.57
CA LYS A 184 15.42 -16.92 3.28
C LYS A 184 15.66 -16.61 4.75
N HIS A 185 16.37 -15.51 5.04
CA HIS A 185 16.65 -15.09 6.40
C HIS A 185 15.37 -14.83 7.20
N VAL A 186 14.40 -14.08 6.67
CA VAL A 186 13.16 -13.79 7.40
C VAL A 186 12.33 -15.05 7.64
N ARG A 187 12.25 -15.96 6.65
CA ARG A 187 11.54 -17.24 6.75
C ARG A 187 12.13 -18.12 7.85
N GLU A 188 13.45 -18.25 7.89
CA GLU A 188 14.15 -19.12 8.85
C GLU A 188 14.18 -18.53 10.26
N ASN A 189 14.25 -17.19 10.38
CA ASN A 189 14.33 -16.49 11.66
C ASN A 189 12.98 -15.94 12.17
N LYS A 190 11.88 -16.35 11.52
CA LYS A 190 10.51 -16.02 11.91
C LYS A 190 10.28 -14.50 12.01
N ILE A 191 10.84 -13.73 11.08
CA ILE A 191 10.64 -12.29 10.99
C ILE A 191 9.40 -12.05 10.11
N PRO A 192 8.35 -11.37 10.63
CA PRO A 192 7.14 -11.05 9.85
C PRO A 192 7.43 -10.53 8.45
N TYR A 193 6.80 -11.12 7.44
CA TYR A 193 7.08 -10.85 6.03
C TYR A 193 5.80 -10.53 5.24
N LEU A 194 5.87 -9.48 4.43
CA LEU A 194 4.87 -9.14 3.41
C LEU A 194 5.54 -8.93 2.04
N GLY A 195 5.32 -9.86 1.11
CA GLY A 195 5.77 -9.71 -0.29
C GLY A 195 4.70 -9.11 -1.18
N LEU A 196 5.04 -8.09 -1.98
CA LEU A 196 4.11 -7.40 -2.87
C LEU A 196 4.52 -7.58 -4.34
N CYS A 197 3.62 -8.05 -5.19
CA CYS A 197 3.87 -8.30 -6.61
C CYS A 197 5.16 -9.13 -6.81
N TYR A 198 6.24 -8.48 -7.23
CA TYR A 198 7.56 -9.08 -7.36
C TYR A 198 8.07 -9.74 -6.07
N GLY A 199 7.77 -9.17 -4.89
CA GLY A 199 8.13 -9.79 -3.61
C GLY A 199 7.49 -11.17 -3.40
N MET A 200 6.31 -11.42 -3.95
CA MET A 200 5.73 -12.77 -3.97
C MET A 200 6.50 -13.69 -4.90
N GLN A 201 6.84 -13.23 -6.11
CA GLN A 201 7.58 -14.03 -7.10
C GLN A 201 8.93 -14.47 -6.54
N ILE A 202 9.67 -13.55 -5.91
CA ILE A 202 10.96 -13.89 -5.30
C ILE A 202 10.78 -14.83 -4.10
N ALA A 203 9.70 -14.70 -3.34
CA ALA A 203 9.40 -15.65 -2.26
C ALA A 203 9.09 -17.06 -2.75
N VAL A 204 8.40 -17.20 -3.90
CA VAL A 204 8.21 -18.50 -4.56
C VAL A 204 9.55 -19.09 -4.99
N ILE A 205 10.42 -18.29 -5.62
CA ILE A 205 11.75 -18.73 -6.04
C ILE A 205 12.61 -19.16 -4.85
N GLU A 206 12.66 -18.35 -3.78
CA GLU A 206 13.38 -18.68 -2.54
C GLU A 206 12.87 -19.99 -1.94
N TYR A 207 11.55 -20.13 -1.79
CA TYR A 207 10.95 -21.32 -1.21
C TYR A 207 11.24 -22.57 -2.06
N ALA A 208 11.12 -22.45 -3.38
CA ALA A 208 11.43 -23.53 -4.31
C ALA A 208 12.89 -24.00 -4.15
N ARG A 209 13.84 -23.05 -4.12
CA ARG A 209 15.28 -23.33 -3.97
C ARG A 209 15.63 -23.99 -2.64
N HIS A 210 15.11 -23.44 -1.54
CA HIS A 210 15.64 -23.72 -0.21
C HIS A 210 14.73 -24.60 0.66
N ALA A 211 13.45 -24.77 0.30
CA ALA A 211 12.50 -25.57 1.05
C ALA A 211 11.84 -26.69 0.22
N ALA A 212 11.68 -26.53 -1.09
CA ALA A 212 10.99 -27.50 -1.95
C ALA A 212 11.89 -28.36 -2.84
N GLY A 213 13.21 -28.30 -2.65
CA GLY A 213 14.16 -29.17 -3.36
C GLY A 213 14.36 -28.85 -4.85
N LEU A 214 14.10 -27.61 -5.27
CA LEU A 214 14.28 -27.13 -6.65
C LEU A 214 15.45 -26.14 -6.72
N PRO A 215 16.72 -26.61 -6.64
CA PRO A 215 17.89 -25.75 -6.45
C PRO A 215 18.16 -24.79 -7.60
N HIS A 216 17.61 -25.06 -8.79
CA HIS A 216 17.74 -24.22 -9.98
C HIS A 216 16.47 -23.44 -10.29
N ALA A 217 15.53 -23.34 -9.33
CA ALA A 217 14.30 -22.59 -9.53
C ALA A 217 14.57 -21.12 -9.84
N SER A 218 13.93 -20.54 -10.85
CA SER A 218 14.06 -19.12 -11.20
C SER A 218 12.81 -18.60 -11.91
N SER A 219 12.87 -17.36 -12.39
CA SER A 219 11.87 -16.80 -13.31
C SER A 219 12.44 -16.63 -14.71
N THR A 220 11.62 -16.82 -15.74
CA THR A 220 11.97 -16.47 -17.12
C THR A 220 12.17 -14.95 -17.33
N GLU A 221 11.73 -14.09 -16.40
CA GLU A 221 12.10 -12.67 -16.39
C GLU A 221 13.57 -12.44 -16.02
N ILE A 222 14.09 -13.28 -15.12
CA ILE A 222 15.42 -13.14 -14.52
C ILE A 222 16.44 -13.94 -15.34
N GLU A 223 16.07 -15.16 -15.69
CA GLU A 223 16.89 -16.15 -16.39
C GLU A 223 16.00 -16.87 -17.42
N PRO A 224 15.98 -16.41 -18.69
CA PRO A 224 15.09 -16.95 -19.72
C PRO A 224 15.24 -18.45 -19.97
N ASP A 225 16.46 -18.98 -19.83
CA ASP A 225 16.80 -20.39 -20.08
C ASP A 225 16.89 -21.23 -18.80
N CYS A 226 16.27 -20.77 -17.71
CA CYS A 226 16.28 -21.45 -16.41
C CYS A 226 15.67 -22.87 -16.52
N PRO A 227 16.34 -23.91 -15.99
CA PRO A 227 15.85 -25.30 -16.09
C PRO A 227 14.62 -25.58 -15.21
N GLN A 228 14.34 -24.75 -14.21
CA GLN A 228 13.19 -24.86 -13.31
C GLN A 228 12.43 -23.53 -13.23
N PRO A 229 11.71 -23.09 -14.28
CA PRO A 229 11.07 -21.78 -14.33
C PRO A 229 9.79 -21.75 -13.49
N VAL A 230 9.92 -21.66 -12.16
CA VAL A 230 8.77 -21.64 -11.23
C VAL A 230 7.90 -20.38 -11.38
N ILE A 231 8.44 -19.33 -12.00
CA ILE A 231 7.70 -18.12 -12.39
C ILE A 231 7.87 -17.89 -13.90
N ASP A 232 6.77 -17.94 -14.66
CA ASP A 232 6.80 -17.76 -16.13
C ASP A 232 5.55 -17.00 -16.62
N ILE A 233 5.57 -16.56 -17.87
CA ILE A 233 4.40 -16.12 -18.61
C ILE A 233 3.64 -17.38 -19.04
N LEU A 234 2.36 -17.49 -18.68
CA LEU A 234 1.59 -18.69 -18.98
C LEU A 234 1.39 -18.88 -20.50
N PRO A 235 1.31 -20.13 -21.00
CA PRO A 235 1.12 -20.41 -22.42
C PRO A 235 -0.09 -19.71 -23.05
N GLU A 236 -1.19 -19.56 -22.30
CA GLU A 236 -2.40 -18.85 -22.74
C GLU A 236 -2.13 -17.35 -22.92
N GLN A 237 -1.27 -16.75 -22.10
CA GLN A 237 -0.85 -15.36 -22.22
C GLN A 237 0.14 -15.16 -23.37
N LYS A 238 1.03 -16.13 -23.63
CA LYS A 238 1.96 -16.12 -24.77
C LYS A 238 1.23 -16.06 -26.12
N LYS A 239 0.05 -16.69 -26.23
CA LYS A 239 -0.80 -16.62 -27.44
C LYS A 239 -1.37 -15.22 -27.72
N ILE A 240 -1.35 -14.32 -26.73
CA ILE A 240 -1.87 -12.94 -26.80
C ILE A 240 -0.73 -11.92 -27.02
N GLU A 241 0.54 -12.35 -27.04
CA GLU A 241 1.72 -11.47 -27.11
C GLU A 241 1.80 -10.59 -28.36
N GLY A 242 1.18 -10.99 -29.47
CA GLY A 242 1.16 -10.22 -30.71
C GLY A 242 0.51 -8.82 -30.61
N LEU A 243 -0.21 -8.52 -29.52
CA LEU A 243 -0.90 -7.25 -29.28
C LEU A 243 -0.38 -6.50 -28.03
N GLY A 244 0.72 -6.95 -27.40
CA GLY A 244 1.22 -6.37 -26.14
C GLY A 244 0.38 -6.71 -24.89
N GLY A 245 -0.48 -7.73 -24.98
CA GLY A 245 -1.58 -7.99 -24.05
C GLY A 245 -1.38 -9.10 -23.01
N ASN A 246 -0.19 -9.32 -22.46
CA ASN A 246 0.02 -10.29 -21.37
C ASN A 246 -0.02 -9.67 -19.95
N MET A 247 -0.27 -8.36 -19.83
CA MET A 247 -0.31 -7.66 -18.56
C MET A 247 -1.66 -7.85 -17.85
N ARG A 248 -1.65 -8.47 -16.68
CA ARG A 248 -2.78 -8.47 -15.75
C ARG A 248 -2.84 -7.11 -15.06
N LEU A 249 -3.86 -6.31 -15.39
CA LEU A 249 -4.00 -4.92 -14.94
C LEU A 249 -5.42 -4.64 -14.43
N GLY A 250 -5.53 -4.08 -13.23
CA GLY A 250 -6.82 -3.65 -12.67
C GLY A 250 -7.32 -4.51 -11.52
N GLY A 251 -8.62 -4.40 -11.21
CA GLY A 251 -9.24 -5.06 -10.07
C GLY A 251 -9.81 -6.42 -10.44
N TYR A 252 -9.33 -7.48 -9.81
CA TYR A 252 -9.78 -8.86 -10.02
C TYR A 252 -10.15 -9.52 -8.70
N ASP A 253 -11.07 -10.47 -8.78
CA ASP A 253 -11.46 -11.27 -7.63
C ASP A 253 -10.44 -12.39 -7.38
N VAL A 254 -10.28 -12.70 -6.10
CA VAL A 254 -9.38 -13.74 -5.59
C VAL A 254 -10.17 -14.59 -4.61
N ALA A 255 -10.36 -15.86 -4.95
CA ALA A 255 -10.92 -16.86 -4.06
C ALA A 255 -9.89 -17.18 -2.96
N LEU A 256 -10.32 -17.16 -1.70
CA LEU A 256 -9.47 -17.40 -0.54
C LEU A 256 -9.73 -18.79 0.03
N THR A 257 -8.64 -19.48 0.37
CA THR A 257 -8.69 -20.78 1.05
C THR A 257 -9.28 -20.60 2.45
N PRO A 258 -10.38 -21.29 2.81
CA PRO A 258 -10.99 -21.16 4.13
C PRO A 258 -10.00 -21.46 5.27
N GLY A 259 -10.00 -20.62 6.30
CA GLY A 259 -9.13 -20.78 7.47
C GLY A 259 -7.67 -20.35 7.28
N SER A 260 -7.28 -19.94 6.07
CA SER A 260 -5.98 -19.30 5.80
C SER A 260 -5.77 -18.04 6.64
N GLU A 261 -4.51 -17.65 6.85
CA GLU A 261 -4.17 -16.41 7.55
C GLU A 261 -4.76 -15.21 6.80
N VAL A 262 -4.65 -15.19 5.46
CA VAL A 262 -5.26 -14.11 4.66
C VAL A 262 -6.78 -14.10 4.79
N ALA A 263 -7.48 -15.23 4.70
CA ALA A 263 -8.94 -15.25 4.92
C ALA A 263 -9.31 -14.68 6.29
N LYS A 264 -8.56 -15.00 7.36
CA LYS A 264 -8.78 -14.46 8.70
C LYS A 264 -8.55 -12.95 8.77
N LEU A 265 -7.52 -12.42 8.09
CA LEU A 265 -7.30 -10.98 8.01
C LEU A 265 -8.49 -10.25 7.38
N PHE A 266 -9.14 -10.87 6.39
CA PHE A 266 -10.35 -10.37 5.75
C PHE A 266 -11.65 -10.85 6.44
N GLY A 267 -11.62 -11.16 7.74
CA GLY A 267 -12.83 -11.49 8.50
C GLY A 267 -13.51 -12.80 8.10
N GLY A 268 -12.78 -13.74 7.52
CA GLY A 268 -13.29 -15.03 7.05
C GLY A 268 -13.91 -14.98 5.64
N ALA A 269 -13.64 -13.93 4.87
CA ALA A 269 -14.12 -13.80 3.49
C ALA A 269 -13.69 -15.01 2.62
N LYS A 270 -14.61 -15.47 1.77
CA LYS A 270 -14.34 -16.51 0.76
C LYS A 270 -13.70 -15.95 -0.51
N GLN A 271 -13.90 -14.65 -0.76
CA GLN A 271 -13.45 -13.97 -1.96
C GLN A 271 -13.18 -12.50 -1.64
N VAL A 272 -12.14 -11.94 -2.24
CA VAL A 272 -11.76 -10.53 -2.10
C VAL A 272 -11.41 -9.95 -3.46
N ARG A 273 -11.57 -8.64 -3.62
CA ARG A 273 -11.15 -7.93 -4.84
C ARG A 273 -9.83 -7.20 -4.61
N LEU A 274 -8.81 -7.54 -5.38
CA LEU A 274 -7.47 -6.98 -5.29
C LEU A 274 -7.04 -6.33 -6.61
N ARG A 275 -6.07 -5.42 -6.56
CA ARG A 275 -5.56 -4.71 -7.75
C ARG A 275 -4.22 -5.29 -8.19
N PHE A 276 -4.06 -5.50 -9.48
CA PHE A 276 -2.91 -6.18 -10.08
C PHE A 276 -2.25 -5.31 -11.15
N ARG A 277 -0.94 -5.50 -11.31
CA ARG A 277 -0.12 -4.96 -12.39
C ARG A 277 1.15 -5.81 -12.56
N HIS A 278 1.02 -6.98 -13.16
CA HIS A 278 2.15 -7.89 -13.45
C HIS A 278 1.90 -8.67 -14.74
N ARG A 279 2.90 -9.45 -15.16
CA ARG A 279 2.84 -10.29 -16.38
C ARG A 279 3.08 -11.76 -16.06
N TYR A 280 4.07 -12.02 -15.22
CA TYR A 280 4.49 -13.36 -14.82
C TYR A 280 3.60 -13.92 -13.72
N GLU A 281 3.43 -15.24 -13.74
CA GLU A 281 2.62 -16.03 -12.83
C GLU A 281 3.44 -17.19 -12.28
N VAL A 282 2.93 -17.85 -11.23
CA VAL A 282 3.50 -19.13 -10.77
C VAL A 282 3.16 -20.20 -11.79
N ASP A 283 4.18 -20.94 -12.25
CA ASP A 283 3.95 -22.04 -13.18
C ASP A 283 3.21 -23.20 -12.47
N PRO A 284 2.03 -23.62 -12.98
CA PRO A 284 1.22 -24.68 -12.40
C PRO A 284 1.95 -26.00 -12.13
N GLN A 285 2.98 -26.33 -12.91
CA GLN A 285 3.73 -27.58 -12.78
C GLN A 285 4.45 -27.73 -11.44
N PHE A 286 4.78 -26.61 -10.78
CA PHE A 286 5.55 -26.63 -9.53
C PHE A 286 4.69 -26.43 -8.27
N ILE A 287 3.40 -26.14 -8.44
CA ILE A 287 2.49 -25.83 -7.32
C ILE A 287 2.39 -27.01 -6.36
N GLU A 288 2.08 -28.20 -6.87
CA GLU A 288 1.91 -29.40 -6.03
C GLU A 288 3.20 -29.72 -5.26
N THR A 289 4.35 -29.59 -5.92
CA THR A 289 5.67 -29.81 -5.29
C THR A 289 5.86 -28.87 -4.10
N MET A 290 5.56 -27.58 -4.25
CA MET A 290 5.70 -26.61 -3.16
C MET A 290 4.66 -26.81 -2.05
N GLU A 291 3.42 -27.18 -2.40
CA GLU A 291 2.36 -27.50 -1.41
C GLU A 291 2.72 -28.71 -0.55
N GLN A 292 3.29 -29.76 -1.16
CA GLN A 292 3.79 -30.94 -0.44
C GLN A 292 4.90 -30.59 0.57
N HIS A 293 5.68 -29.54 0.30
CA HIS A 293 6.72 -29.03 1.19
C HIS A 293 6.21 -27.95 2.17
N GLY A 294 4.91 -27.66 2.18
CA GLY A 294 4.26 -26.84 3.21
C GLY A 294 3.97 -25.38 2.84
N LEU A 295 4.26 -24.93 1.61
CA LEU A 295 3.81 -23.63 1.13
C LEU A 295 2.30 -23.68 0.88
N VAL A 296 1.56 -22.66 1.31
CA VAL A 296 0.11 -22.62 1.10
C VAL A 296 -0.21 -21.57 0.05
N PHE A 297 -0.79 -21.98 -1.08
CA PHE A 297 -1.39 -21.05 -2.03
C PHE A 297 -2.80 -20.68 -1.56
N SER A 298 -2.89 -19.67 -0.70
CA SER A 298 -4.13 -19.28 0.00
C SER A 298 -5.07 -18.38 -0.80
N GLY A 299 -4.63 -17.86 -1.95
CA GLY A 299 -5.45 -17.03 -2.83
C GLY A 299 -5.27 -17.43 -4.29
N ARG A 300 -6.37 -17.63 -5.00
CA ARG A 300 -6.39 -18.13 -6.39
C ARG A 300 -7.35 -17.32 -7.24
N SER A 301 -7.09 -17.23 -8.55
CA SER A 301 -8.11 -16.67 -9.45
C SER A 301 -9.30 -17.64 -9.51
N PRO A 302 -10.55 -17.14 -9.45
CA PRO A 302 -11.72 -18.00 -9.61
C PRO A 302 -11.84 -18.57 -11.04
N ASP A 303 -11.35 -17.81 -12.03
CA ASP A 303 -11.54 -18.11 -13.45
C ASP A 303 -10.37 -18.85 -14.10
N TYR A 304 -9.20 -18.88 -13.45
CA TYR A 304 -7.93 -19.31 -14.06
C TYR A 304 -7.08 -20.06 -13.04
N PRO A 305 -6.22 -21.01 -13.47
CA PRO A 305 -5.38 -21.80 -12.59
C PRO A 305 -4.12 -21.02 -12.11
N ILE A 306 -4.28 -19.74 -11.76
CA ILE A 306 -3.20 -18.85 -11.30
C ILE A 306 -3.29 -18.59 -9.80
N MET A 307 -2.12 -18.55 -9.18
CA MET A 307 -1.98 -18.34 -7.75
C MET A 307 -1.65 -16.87 -7.46
N GLN A 308 -2.41 -16.27 -6.56
CA GLN A 308 -2.40 -14.82 -6.31
C GLN A 308 -1.91 -14.45 -4.90
N VAL A 309 -1.96 -15.41 -3.97
CA VAL A 309 -1.49 -15.24 -2.59
C VAL A 309 -0.82 -16.55 -2.13
N ILE A 310 0.36 -16.41 -1.52
CA ILE A 310 1.01 -17.47 -0.75
C ILE A 310 1.13 -17.08 0.72
N GLU A 311 1.15 -18.09 1.57
CA GLU A 311 1.47 -17.93 2.98
C GLU A 311 2.17 -19.17 3.54
N LEU A 312 2.79 -19.00 4.71
CA LEU A 312 3.19 -20.14 5.54
C LEU A 312 2.19 -20.32 6.68
N PRO A 313 1.90 -21.56 7.08
CA PRO A 313 1.02 -21.81 8.22
C PRO A 313 1.54 -21.10 9.47
N ARG A 314 0.64 -20.47 10.23
CA ARG A 314 0.98 -19.70 11.44
C ARG A 314 1.80 -20.47 12.49
N LYS A 315 1.63 -21.80 12.53
CA LYS A 315 2.42 -22.71 13.38
C LYS A 315 3.91 -22.78 12.98
N VAL A 316 4.22 -22.49 11.72
CA VAL A 316 5.58 -22.49 11.16
C VAL A 316 6.20 -21.10 11.28
N HIS A 317 5.45 -20.06 10.87
CA HIS A 317 5.93 -18.68 10.82
C HIS A 317 4.87 -17.72 11.36
N PRO A 318 5.22 -16.73 12.22
CA PRO A 318 4.22 -15.86 12.88
C PRO A 318 3.38 -15.05 11.88
N PHE A 319 4.00 -14.58 10.80
CA PHE A 319 3.33 -13.92 9.69
C PHE A 319 4.21 -13.98 8.43
N PHE A 320 3.88 -14.84 7.48
CA PHE A 320 4.53 -14.87 6.16
C PHE A 320 3.43 -14.87 5.12
N VAL A 321 3.21 -13.73 4.50
CA VAL A 321 2.17 -13.54 3.48
C VAL A 321 2.82 -12.87 2.28
N ALA A 322 2.51 -13.31 1.08
CA ALA A 322 2.89 -12.58 -0.12
C ALA A 322 1.81 -12.68 -1.18
N THR A 323 1.66 -11.63 -1.99
CA THR A 323 0.62 -11.56 -3.02
C THR A 323 1.14 -10.95 -4.32
N GLN A 324 0.62 -11.40 -5.46
CA GLN A 324 0.85 -10.75 -6.76
C GLN A 324 0.21 -9.35 -6.81
N ALA A 325 -0.76 -9.08 -5.94
CA ALA A 325 -1.49 -7.82 -5.91
C ALA A 325 -0.67 -6.65 -5.33
N HIS A 326 -1.27 -5.46 -5.46
CA HIS A 326 -0.87 -4.21 -4.85
C HIS A 326 -1.88 -3.76 -3.77
N PRO A 327 -1.92 -4.43 -2.60
CA PRO A 327 -2.83 -4.09 -1.51
C PRO A 327 -2.67 -2.66 -0.99
N GLU A 328 -1.50 -2.05 -1.15
CA GLU A 328 -1.23 -0.67 -0.74
C GLU A 328 -2.16 0.34 -1.43
N LEU A 329 -2.67 0.03 -2.62
CA LEU A 329 -3.53 0.92 -3.40
C LEU A 329 -4.98 0.99 -2.88
N THR A 330 -5.38 0.02 -2.05
CA THR A 330 -6.73 -0.06 -1.47
C THR A 330 -6.76 0.28 0.01
N SER A 331 -5.62 0.61 0.63
CA SER A 331 -5.57 1.10 2.00
C SER A 331 -6.19 2.49 2.12
N ARG A 332 -6.97 2.73 3.17
CA ARG A 332 -7.56 4.03 3.52
C ARG A 332 -7.35 4.34 5.00
N PRO A 333 -7.36 5.62 5.42
CA PRO A 333 -7.25 6.01 6.83
C PRO A 333 -8.25 5.28 7.75
N LEU A 334 -9.53 5.29 7.37
CA LEU A 334 -10.61 4.68 8.14
C LEU A 334 -10.82 3.18 7.84
N GLN A 335 -10.15 2.67 6.80
CA GLN A 335 -10.22 1.28 6.38
C GLN A 335 -8.83 0.82 5.95
N PRO A 336 -7.91 0.61 6.91
CA PRO A 336 -6.55 0.19 6.61
C PRO A 336 -6.56 -1.20 5.98
N GLN A 337 -5.66 -1.43 5.02
CA GLN A 337 -5.67 -2.70 4.30
C GLN A 337 -5.25 -3.87 5.22
N PRO A 338 -6.00 -5.00 5.26
CA PRO A 338 -5.78 -6.06 6.26
C PRO A 338 -4.43 -6.77 6.27
N MET A 339 -3.76 -6.96 5.14
CA MET A 339 -2.40 -7.54 5.06
C MET A 339 -1.36 -6.61 5.69
N PHE A 340 -1.49 -5.29 5.50
CA PHE A 340 -0.62 -4.31 6.17
C PHE A 340 -0.87 -4.28 7.68
N VAL A 341 -2.13 -4.31 8.10
CA VAL A 341 -2.50 -4.43 9.52
C VAL A 341 -1.94 -5.74 10.11
N GLY A 342 -2.03 -6.85 9.38
CA GLY A 342 -1.46 -8.14 9.76
C GLY A 342 0.05 -8.08 9.99
N LEU A 343 0.79 -7.49 9.04
CA LEU A 343 2.23 -7.30 9.14
C LEU A 343 2.60 -6.45 10.36
N VAL A 344 2.00 -5.27 10.51
CA VAL A 344 2.32 -4.35 11.61
C VAL A 344 1.98 -4.99 12.97
N ARG A 345 0.87 -5.71 13.07
CA ARG A 345 0.50 -6.46 14.28
C ARG A 345 1.55 -7.52 14.64
N ALA A 346 1.98 -8.31 13.65
CA ALA A 346 3.01 -9.34 13.87
C ALA A 346 4.36 -8.71 14.24
N ALA A 347 4.69 -7.56 13.65
CA ALA A 347 5.90 -6.81 13.97
C ALA A 347 5.86 -6.21 15.38
N MET A 348 4.72 -5.68 15.84
CA MET A 348 4.53 -5.26 17.23
C MET A 348 4.74 -6.42 18.22
N GLN A 349 4.19 -7.59 17.92
CA GLN A 349 4.39 -8.77 18.77
C GLN A 349 5.87 -9.16 18.85
N ARG A 350 6.59 -9.06 17.73
CA ARG A 350 8.04 -9.28 17.70
C ARG A 350 8.82 -8.22 18.49
N SER A 351 8.37 -6.96 18.50
CA SER A 351 8.98 -5.89 19.30
C SER A 351 8.67 -5.98 20.81
N GLY A 352 7.89 -6.98 21.24
CA GLY A 352 7.47 -7.16 22.63
C GLY A 352 6.27 -6.32 23.04
N VAL A 353 5.58 -5.68 22.09
CA VAL A 353 4.38 -4.88 22.35
C VAL A 353 3.13 -5.72 22.07
N VAL A 354 2.20 -5.77 23.03
CA VAL A 354 0.90 -6.41 22.82
C VAL A 354 0.01 -5.45 22.01
N PRO A 355 -0.41 -5.83 20.79
CA PRO A 355 -1.25 -4.97 19.96
C PRO A 355 -2.64 -4.79 20.60
N LYS A 356 -3.24 -3.61 20.45
CA LYS A 356 -4.68 -3.42 20.73
C LYS A 356 -5.50 -4.37 19.86
N SER A 357 -6.61 -4.91 20.37
CA SER A 357 -7.47 -5.76 19.54
C SER A 357 -8.14 -4.91 18.44
N VAL A 358 -8.41 -5.52 17.27
CA VAL A 358 -9.09 -4.83 16.16
C VAL A 358 -10.51 -4.40 16.54
N ALA A 359 -11.15 -5.16 17.44
CA ALA A 359 -12.47 -4.84 17.97
C ALA A 359 -12.42 -3.62 18.92
N ASP A 360 -11.34 -3.48 19.69
CA ASP A 360 -11.12 -2.33 20.59
C ASP A 360 -10.65 -1.08 19.82
N ALA A 361 -10.17 -1.24 18.59
CA ALA A 361 -9.66 -0.17 17.73
C ALA A 361 -10.74 0.59 16.95
N GLY A 362 -11.99 0.61 17.44
CA GLY A 362 -13.07 1.51 16.99
C GLY A 362 -13.10 1.79 15.49
N GLY A 363 -13.71 0.90 14.70
CA GLY A 363 -13.99 1.15 13.28
C GLY A 363 -12.97 0.63 12.27
N CYS A 364 -11.86 0.02 12.67
CA CYS A 364 -10.83 -0.45 11.74
C CYS A 364 -11.02 -1.87 11.16
N GLY A 365 -12.16 -2.54 11.38
CA GLY A 365 -12.37 -3.87 10.83
C GLY A 365 -13.79 -4.39 10.94
N SER A 366 -14.56 -4.24 9.87
CA SER A 366 -15.68 -5.12 9.50
C SER A 366 -16.43 -4.68 8.24
N GLY A 367 -16.24 -3.44 7.76
CA GLY A 367 -16.92 -2.92 6.58
C GLY A 367 -16.26 -3.26 5.25
N CYS A 368 -16.09 -4.54 4.89
CA CYS A 368 -15.98 -4.88 3.47
C CYS A 368 -17.38 -4.81 2.83
N SER A 369 -17.93 -3.60 2.67
CA SER A 369 -18.94 -3.39 1.65
C SER A 369 -18.19 -3.32 0.31
N HIS A 370 -18.38 -4.36 -0.49
CA HIS A 370 -17.93 -4.37 -1.87
C HIS A 370 -18.49 -3.13 -2.58
N PRO A 371 -17.68 -2.35 -3.33
CA PRO A 371 -18.25 -1.54 -4.39
C PRO A 371 -18.72 -2.53 -5.47
N THR A 372 -19.96 -3.01 -5.33
CA THR A 372 -20.74 -3.42 -6.49
C THR A 372 -21.01 -2.16 -7.30
N ASP A 373 -20.82 -2.25 -8.61
CA ASP A 373 -21.11 -1.23 -9.62
C ASP A 373 -19.99 -0.22 -9.90
N ALA A 374 -18.99 -0.68 -10.67
CA ALA A 374 -18.45 0.12 -11.76
C ALA A 374 -18.73 -0.64 -13.06
N ALA A 375 -19.67 -0.10 -13.83
CA ALA A 375 -20.20 -0.67 -15.05
C ALA A 375 -19.09 -1.17 -16.00
N SER A 376 -19.26 -2.39 -16.49
CA SER A 376 -18.65 -2.88 -17.71
C SER A 376 -19.04 -1.97 -18.87
N ALA A 377 -18.13 -1.10 -19.31
CA ALA A 377 -18.21 -0.56 -20.66
C ALA A 377 -17.80 -1.69 -21.62
N PRO A 378 -18.63 -2.04 -22.61
CA PRO A 378 -18.27 -3.04 -23.60
C PRO A 378 -17.16 -2.51 -24.52
N VAL A 379 -16.42 -3.47 -25.07
CA VAL A 379 -15.29 -3.37 -26.01
C VAL A 379 -15.49 -2.33 -27.11
#